data_AF-A0A0C2FGV7-F1
#
_entry.id   AF-A0A0C2FGV7-F1
#
_cell.length_a   1.000
_cell.length_b   1.000
_cell.length_c   1.000
_cell.angle_alpha   90.00
_cell.angle_beta   90.00
_cell.angle_gamma   90.00
#
_symmetry.space_group_name_H-M   'P 1'
#
loop_
_entity.id
_entity.type
_entity.pdbx_description
1 polymer ?
#
loop_
_entity_poly.entity_id
_entity_poly.type
_entity_poly.pdbx_seq_one_letter_code
_entity_poly.pdbx_strand_id
1 'polypeptide(L)'
;VPKMYYEYSTPRLLTMEFCEGEHIDDIDFMIKNNIDRHDVCRKMGRLYSEMIFLNGYLHSDPHPGNVLVNKKENGEVEIVLLDHGLYLDIDDRFRGLYADLWLALLAPDPDKLRSVAAEMGVGELYGLFACIVARRSWKAVSQGIKNKKMDTDEKDELRLYAASLIPQISE
;
A
#
# COMPACT_ATOMS: atom_id res chain seq x y z
N VAL A 1 -1.12 -18.13 1.51
CA VAL A 1 -0.30 -18.38 0.31
C VAL A 1 -0.53 -19.83 -0.09
N PRO A 2 -0.99 -20.11 -1.31
CA PRO A 2 -1.24 -21.46 -1.80
C PRO A 2 0.01 -22.34 -1.72
N LYS A 3 -0.16 -23.61 -1.34
CA LYS A 3 0.93 -24.58 -1.45
C LYS A 3 1.27 -24.82 -2.92
N MET A 4 2.56 -24.82 -3.25
CA MET A 4 3.05 -25.16 -4.59
C MET A 4 3.21 -26.68 -4.75
N TYR A 5 2.74 -27.22 -5.87
CA TYR A 5 2.97 -28.62 -6.25
C TYR A 5 4.02 -28.69 -7.36
N TYR A 6 5.29 -28.76 -6.96
CA TYR A 6 6.41 -28.74 -7.89
C TYR A 6 6.44 -29.97 -8.81
N GLU A 7 6.01 -31.14 -8.34
CA GLU A 7 5.94 -32.35 -9.16
C GLU A 7 4.96 -32.27 -10.35
N TYR A 8 3.98 -31.35 -10.28
CA TYR A 8 3.01 -31.10 -11.35
C TYR A 8 3.30 -29.80 -12.11
N SER A 9 4.38 -29.09 -11.76
CA SER A 9 4.74 -27.80 -12.36
C SER A 9 5.83 -27.95 -13.42
N THR A 10 5.82 -27.07 -14.41
CA THR A 10 6.83 -26.95 -15.49
C THR A 10 7.16 -25.47 -15.72
N PRO A 11 8.17 -25.12 -16.53
CA PRO A 11 8.45 -23.72 -16.87
C PRO A 11 7.30 -22.95 -17.53
N ARG A 12 6.24 -23.63 -18.01
CA ARG A 12 5.07 -23.02 -18.67
C ARG A 12 3.74 -23.35 -17.98
N LEU A 13 3.76 -24.11 -16.89
CA LEU A 13 2.56 -24.51 -16.15
C LEU A 13 2.87 -24.48 -14.66
N LEU A 14 2.15 -23.66 -13.92
CA LEU A 14 2.25 -23.59 -12.46
C LEU A 14 1.05 -24.29 -11.84
N THR A 15 1.29 -25.29 -10.98
CA THR A 15 0.22 -25.98 -10.25
C THR A 15 0.34 -25.67 -8.76
N MET A 16 -0.76 -25.20 -8.19
CA MET A 16 -0.86 -24.79 -6.79
C MET A 16 -2.15 -25.31 -6.17
N GLU A 17 -2.22 -25.24 -4.84
CA GLU A 17 -3.42 -25.49 -4.05
C GLU A 17 -4.59 -24.66 -4.57
N PHE A 18 -5.73 -25.33 -4.73
CA PHE A 18 -6.98 -24.63 -5.00
C PHE A 18 -7.44 -23.94 -3.72
N CYS A 19 -7.42 -22.62 -3.71
CA CYS A 19 -7.89 -21.82 -2.60
C CYS A 19 -9.33 -21.36 -2.86
N GLU A 20 -10.22 -21.67 -1.92
CA GLU A 20 -11.59 -21.14 -1.92
C GLU A 20 -11.61 -19.66 -1.53
N GLY A 21 -12.65 -18.95 -1.95
CA GLY A 21 -12.87 -17.53 -1.67
C GLY A 21 -13.36 -16.77 -2.89
N GLU A 22 -13.59 -15.47 -2.71
CA GLU A 22 -13.89 -14.54 -3.81
C GLU A 22 -12.89 -13.39 -3.82
N HIS A 23 -12.83 -12.62 -4.91
CA HIS A 23 -11.92 -11.48 -5.02
C HIS A 23 -12.16 -10.46 -3.89
N ILE A 24 -11.07 -9.83 -3.43
CA ILE A 24 -11.10 -8.88 -2.30
C ILE A 24 -11.99 -7.65 -2.55
N ASP A 25 -12.30 -7.32 -3.80
CA ASP A 25 -13.18 -6.22 -4.19
C ASP A 25 -14.65 -6.62 -4.34
N ASP A 26 -15.00 -7.90 -4.16
CA ASP A 26 -16.40 -8.35 -4.14
C ASP A 26 -17.09 -8.01 -2.81
N ILE A 27 -17.67 -6.82 -2.78
CA ILE A 27 -18.42 -6.31 -1.62
C ILE A 27 -19.68 -7.13 -1.36
N ASP A 28 -20.35 -7.63 -2.40
CA ASP A 28 -21.62 -8.36 -2.26
C ASP A 28 -21.38 -9.73 -1.63
N PHE A 29 -20.31 -10.42 -2.02
CA PHE A 29 -19.85 -11.63 -1.36
C PHE A 29 -19.57 -11.39 0.13
N MET A 30 -18.84 -10.32 0.46
CA MET A 30 -18.53 -10.00 1.86
C MET A 30 -19.78 -9.71 2.69
N ILE A 31 -20.76 -8.98 2.13
CA ILE A 31 -22.04 -8.72 2.79
C ILE A 31 -22.81 -10.02 3.02
N LYS A 32 -22.95 -10.84 1.96
CA LYS A 32 -23.68 -12.10 2.00
C LYS A 32 -23.11 -13.09 3.02
N ASN A 33 -21.78 -13.12 3.16
CA ASN A 33 -21.08 -14.04 4.07
C ASN A 33 -20.80 -13.43 5.45
N ASN A 34 -21.31 -12.24 5.73
CA ASN A 34 -21.10 -11.51 6.99
C ASN A 34 -19.60 -11.41 7.34
N ILE A 35 -18.80 -10.97 6.37
CA ILE A 35 -17.36 -10.70 6.49
C ILE A 35 -17.18 -9.23 6.85
N ASP A 36 -16.43 -8.95 7.93
CA ASP A 36 -16.11 -7.58 8.31
C ASP A 36 -15.04 -6.99 7.37
N ARG A 37 -15.48 -6.07 6.50
CA ARG A 37 -14.61 -5.34 5.57
C ARG A 37 -13.51 -4.55 6.30
N HIS A 38 -13.77 -4.06 7.51
CA HIS A 38 -12.74 -3.36 8.29
C HIS A 38 -11.65 -4.32 8.76
N ASP A 39 -12.01 -5.57 9.08
CA ASP A 39 -11.04 -6.59 9.41
C ASP A 39 -10.20 -7.00 8.20
N VAL A 40 -10.82 -7.16 7.02
CA VAL A 40 -10.10 -7.41 5.76
C VAL A 40 -9.10 -6.28 5.48
N CYS A 41 -9.52 -5.00 5.56
CA CYS A 41 -8.61 -3.87 5.37
C CYS A 41 -7.46 -3.85 6.40
N ARG A 42 -7.73 -4.21 7.66
CA ARG A 42 -6.71 -4.27 8.71
C ARG A 42 -5.71 -5.38 8.44
N LYS A 43 -6.17 -6.57 8.03
CA LYS A 43 -5.31 -7.70 7.67
C LYS A 43 -4.46 -7.37 6.44
N MET A 44 -5.01 -6.73 5.41
CA MET A 44 -4.24 -6.22 4.26
C MET A 44 -3.17 -5.22 4.69
N GLY A 45 -3.54 -4.22 5.50
CA GLY A 45 -2.58 -3.23 5.99
C GLY A 45 -1.45 -3.88 6.79
N ARG A 46 -1.78 -4.86 7.64
CA ARG A 46 -0.81 -5.64 8.41
C ARG A 46 0.11 -6.45 7.50
N LEU A 47 -0.44 -7.18 6.53
CA LEU A 47 0.32 -7.98 5.55
C LEU A 47 1.38 -7.14 4.84
N TYR A 48 1.00 -5.99 4.29
CA TYR A 48 1.93 -5.07 3.62
C TYR A 48 2.92 -4.41 4.59
N SER A 49 2.49 -4.11 5.81
CA SER A 49 3.38 -3.57 6.84
C SER A 49 4.45 -4.58 7.25
N GLU A 50 4.08 -5.85 7.42
CA GLU A 50 5.04 -6.91 7.74
C GLU A 50 6.02 -7.16 6.58
N MET A 51 5.51 -7.20 5.35
CA MET A 51 6.33 -7.27 4.12
C MET A 51 7.41 -6.17 4.08
N ILE A 52 7.01 -4.91 4.23
CA ILE A 52 7.91 -3.75 4.11
C ILE A 52 8.81 -3.62 5.34
N PHE A 53 8.21 -3.55 6.54
CA PHE A 53 8.92 -3.13 7.74
C PHE A 53 9.57 -4.26 8.52
N LEU A 54 9.22 -5.53 8.29
CA LEU A 54 9.84 -6.67 8.96
C LEU A 54 10.68 -7.53 8.01
N ASN A 55 10.13 -7.88 6.84
CA ASN A 55 10.76 -8.87 5.96
C ASN A 55 11.65 -8.27 4.87
N GLY A 56 11.40 -7.03 4.45
CA GLY A 56 12.21 -6.33 3.45
C GLY A 56 11.94 -6.78 2.02
N TYR A 57 10.73 -7.22 1.70
CA TYR A 57 10.27 -7.42 0.33
C TYR A 57 8.82 -6.95 0.20
N LEU A 58 8.43 -6.50 -0.99
CA LEU A 58 7.10 -5.97 -1.25
C LEU A 58 6.47 -6.64 -2.47
N HIS A 59 5.28 -7.20 -2.29
CA HIS A 59 4.43 -7.60 -3.41
C HIS A 59 4.05 -6.35 -4.20
N SER A 60 4.56 -6.22 -5.43
CA SER A 60 4.42 -4.97 -6.19
C SER A 60 3.18 -4.91 -7.08
N ASP A 61 2.39 -6.00 -7.14
CA ASP A 61 1.12 -6.04 -7.88
C ASP A 61 -0.11 -6.46 -7.03
N PRO A 62 -0.60 -5.62 -6.10
CA PRO A 62 -1.82 -5.87 -5.31
C PRO A 62 -3.13 -5.86 -6.11
N HIS A 63 -3.13 -6.31 -7.38
CA HIS A 63 -4.35 -6.36 -8.17
C HIS A 63 -5.43 -7.18 -7.44
N PRO A 64 -6.71 -6.75 -7.41
CA PRO A 64 -7.77 -7.46 -6.69
C PRO A 64 -7.92 -8.93 -7.11
N GLY A 65 -7.65 -9.24 -8.39
CA GLY A 65 -7.62 -10.61 -8.91
C GLY A 65 -6.53 -11.52 -8.31
N ASN A 66 -5.50 -10.96 -7.70
CA ASN A 66 -4.42 -11.72 -7.04
C ASN A 66 -4.72 -11.98 -5.55
N VAL A 67 -5.83 -11.47 -5.04
CA VAL A 67 -6.16 -11.51 -3.62
C VAL A 67 -7.58 -12.04 -3.42
N LEU A 68 -7.69 -13.22 -2.81
CA LEU A 68 -8.97 -13.77 -2.40
C LEU A 68 -9.23 -13.47 -0.92
N VAL A 69 -10.51 -13.35 -0.60
CA VAL A 69 -11.03 -13.34 0.76
C VAL A 69 -11.91 -14.57 0.94
N ASN A 70 -11.63 -15.34 1.99
CA ASN A 70 -12.42 -16.50 2.36
C ASN A 70 -12.84 -16.42 3.82
N LYS A 71 -13.98 -17.00 4.16
CA LYS A 71 -14.42 -17.17 5.54
C LYS A 71 -14.51 -18.66 5.84
N LYS A 72 -13.62 -19.12 6.70
CA LYS A 72 -13.58 -20.52 7.15
C LYS A 72 -14.81 -20.86 8.00
N GLU A 73 -15.09 -22.15 8.12
CA GLU A 73 -16.21 -22.67 8.92
C GLU A 73 -16.16 -22.24 10.40
N ASN A 74 -14.95 -22.03 10.93
CA ASN A 74 -14.73 -21.51 12.29
C ASN A 74 -15.02 -19.99 12.43
N GLY A 75 -15.41 -19.32 11.34
CA GLY A 75 -15.70 -17.89 11.29
C GLY A 75 -14.47 -17.01 11.00
N GLU A 76 -13.28 -17.58 10.90
CA GLU A 76 -12.05 -16.85 10.61
C GLU A 76 -12.04 -16.35 9.15
N VAL A 77 -11.68 -15.07 8.98
CA VAL A 77 -11.49 -14.47 7.66
C VAL A 77 -10.02 -14.57 7.27
N GLU A 78 -9.78 -15.17 6.11
CA GLU A 78 -8.47 -15.37 5.52
C GLU A 78 -8.28 -14.51 4.28
N ILE A 79 -7.04 -14.09 4.08
CA ILE A 79 -6.59 -13.41 2.87
C ILE A 79 -5.61 -14.34 2.16
N VAL A 80 -5.91 -14.66 0.91
CA VAL A 80 -5.07 -15.52 0.07
C VAL A 80 -4.44 -14.68 -1.02
N LEU A 81 -3.11 -14.55 -0.97
CA LEU A 81 -2.32 -14.02 -2.10
C LEU A 81 -2.03 -15.16 -3.08
N LEU A 82 -2.46 -15.01 -4.33
CA LEU A 82 -2.30 -16.01 -5.39
C LEU A 82 -1.05 -15.78 -6.24
N ASP A 83 -0.85 -14.54 -6.67
CA ASP A 83 0.27 -14.17 -7.53
C ASP A 83 1.51 -13.90 -6.67
N HIS A 84 2.64 -14.41 -7.12
CA HIS A 84 3.92 -14.20 -6.49
C HIS A 84 5.04 -13.87 -7.52
N GLY A 85 4.65 -13.42 -8.71
CA GLY A 85 5.55 -13.17 -9.83
C GLY A 85 6.25 -11.81 -9.79
N LEU A 86 5.74 -10.84 -9.02
CA LEU A 86 6.31 -9.49 -8.95
C LEU A 86 6.59 -9.04 -7.51
N TYR A 87 7.84 -9.20 -7.09
CA TYR A 87 8.36 -8.70 -5.83
C TYR A 87 9.48 -7.70 -6.03
N LEU A 88 9.55 -6.74 -5.11
CA LEU A 88 10.67 -5.82 -4.97
C LEU A 88 11.36 -6.11 -3.63
N ASP A 89 12.67 -6.34 -3.66
CA ASP A 89 13.48 -6.37 -2.46
C ASP A 89 13.76 -4.94 -1.97
N ILE A 90 13.66 -4.73 -0.67
CA ILE A 90 13.83 -3.44 -0.02
C ILE A 90 14.92 -3.57 1.03
N ASP A 91 16.04 -2.87 0.82
CA ASP A 91 17.14 -2.89 1.77
C ASP A 91 16.80 -2.19 3.10
N ASP A 92 17.54 -2.53 4.15
CA ASP A 92 17.30 -2.03 5.51
C ASP A 92 17.41 -0.51 5.62
N ARG A 93 18.26 0.11 4.80
CA ARG A 93 18.41 1.56 4.79
C ARG A 93 17.14 2.21 4.26
N PHE A 94 16.64 1.75 3.11
CA PHE A 94 15.41 2.26 2.52
C PHE A 94 14.20 2.00 3.43
N ARG A 95 14.13 0.82 4.07
CA ARG A 95 13.05 0.52 5.05
C ARG A 95 13.04 1.52 6.20
N GLY A 96 14.21 1.87 6.74
CA GLY A 96 14.38 2.90 7.76
C GLY A 96 13.90 4.28 7.29
N LEU A 97 14.34 4.71 6.10
CA LEU A 97 13.91 5.97 5.49
C LEU A 97 12.40 6.00 5.26
N TYR A 98 11.82 4.90 4.78
CA TYR A 98 10.39 4.80 4.53
C TYR A 98 9.56 4.82 5.83
N ALA A 99 10.07 4.22 6.91
CA ALA A 99 9.45 4.33 8.22
C ALA A 99 9.50 5.77 8.75
N ASP A 100 10.65 6.42 8.65
CA ASP A 100 10.84 7.82 9.04
C ASP A 100 9.93 8.76 8.24
N LEU A 101 9.74 8.51 6.94
CA LEU A 101 8.79 9.22 6.09
C LEU A 101 7.38 9.14 6.67
N TRP A 102 6.88 7.92 6.95
CA TRP A 102 5.54 7.75 7.52
C TRP A 102 5.39 8.38 8.90
N LEU A 103 6.42 8.29 9.75
CA LEU A 103 6.41 8.96 11.06
C LEU A 103 6.31 10.48 10.92
N ALA A 104 7.09 11.08 10.01
CA ALA A 104 7.05 12.52 9.74
C ALA A 104 5.72 12.98 9.10
N LEU A 105 5.02 12.10 8.36
CA LEU A 105 3.69 12.38 7.82
C LEU A 105 2.58 12.26 8.87
N LEU A 106 2.69 11.28 9.78
CA LEU A 106 1.68 11.02 10.82
C LEU A 106 1.78 12.01 11.99
N ALA A 107 3.00 12.40 12.34
CA ALA A 107 3.33 13.46 13.28
C ALA A 107 4.11 14.52 12.48
N PRO A 108 3.43 15.56 11.97
CA PRO A 108 3.99 16.51 11.01
C PRO A 108 5.35 17.06 11.43
N ASP A 109 6.39 16.63 10.72
CA ASP A 109 7.76 17.09 10.88
C ASP A 109 8.33 17.43 9.49
N PRO A 110 8.16 18.69 9.02
CA PRO A 110 8.60 19.11 7.70
C PRO A 110 10.11 19.02 7.49
N ASP A 111 10.89 19.23 8.54
CA ASP A 111 12.36 19.17 8.47
C ASP A 111 12.82 17.72 8.30
N LYS A 112 12.25 16.79 9.09
CA LYS A 112 12.50 15.35 8.92
C LYS A 112 12.03 14.88 7.54
N LEU A 113 10.83 15.27 7.11
CA LEU A 113 10.30 14.94 5.79
C LEU A 113 11.24 15.38 4.66
N ARG A 114 11.77 16.60 4.73
CA ARG A 114 12.73 17.12 3.75
C ARG A 114 14.02 16.31 3.73
N SER A 115 14.58 16.01 4.91
CA SER A 115 15.81 15.21 5.03
C SER A 115 15.65 13.81 4.45
N VAL A 116 14.57 13.12 4.80
CA VAL A 116 14.26 11.76 4.33
C VAL A 116 14.01 11.75 2.83
N ALA A 117 13.23 12.70 2.31
CA ALA A 117 12.98 12.82 0.88
C ALA A 117 14.28 13.08 0.10
N ALA A 118 15.19 13.91 0.62
CA ALA A 118 16.51 14.10 0.01
C ALA A 118 17.33 12.81 -0.02
N GLU A 119 17.35 12.04 1.08
CA GLU A 119 18.04 10.74 1.14
C GLU A 119 17.43 9.68 0.21
N MET A 120 16.12 9.75 -0.04
CA MET A 120 15.40 8.91 -1.00
C MET A 120 15.57 9.39 -2.46
N GLY A 121 16.31 10.48 -2.71
CA GLY A 121 16.59 11.00 -4.04
C GLY A 121 15.52 11.95 -4.61
N VAL A 122 14.55 12.38 -3.80
CA VAL A 122 13.47 13.32 -4.20
C VAL A 122 13.94 14.78 -4.12
N GLY A 123 14.77 15.13 -3.13
CA GLY A 123 15.32 16.47 -2.94
C GLY A 123 14.25 17.53 -2.65
N GLU A 124 14.29 18.66 -3.36
CA GLU A 124 13.41 19.82 -3.13
C GLU A 124 11.92 19.55 -3.44
N LEU A 125 11.62 18.46 -4.16
CA LEU A 125 10.24 18.04 -4.45
C LEU A 125 9.58 17.27 -3.28
N TYR A 126 10.17 17.28 -2.08
CA TYR A 126 9.65 16.59 -0.90
C TYR A 126 8.18 16.93 -0.60
N GLY A 127 7.77 18.18 -0.85
CA GLY A 127 6.38 18.62 -0.65
C GLY A 127 5.39 17.92 -1.59
N LEU A 128 5.74 17.79 -2.87
CA LEU A 128 4.94 17.06 -3.85
C LEU A 128 4.94 15.56 -3.55
N PHE A 129 6.10 15.01 -3.21
CA PHE A 129 6.23 13.61 -2.84
C PHE A 129 5.34 13.27 -1.64
N ALA A 130 5.36 14.08 -0.59
CA ALA A 130 4.48 13.92 0.57
C ALA A 130 3.00 13.98 0.20
N CYS A 131 2.60 14.92 -0.67
CA CYS A 131 1.24 15.03 -1.18
C CYS A 131 0.80 13.78 -1.95
N ILE A 132 1.68 13.21 -2.78
CA ILE A 132 1.41 11.98 -3.55
C ILE A 132 1.27 10.77 -2.62
N VAL A 133 2.24 10.58 -1.71
CA VAL A 133 2.27 9.43 -0.78
C VAL A 133 1.09 9.46 0.18
N ALA A 134 0.82 10.61 0.81
CA ALA A 134 -0.31 10.76 1.71
C ALA A 134 -1.65 10.80 0.95
N ARG A 135 -1.62 11.16 -0.33
CA ARG A 135 -2.78 11.53 -1.13
C ARG A 135 -3.62 12.61 -0.44
N ARG A 136 -2.95 13.64 0.08
CA ARG A 136 -3.49 14.77 0.86
C ARG A 136 -2.83 16.08 0.42
N SER A 137 -3.54 17.21 0.52
CA SER A 137 -2.93 18.50 0.16
C SER A 137 -1.80 18.88 1.11
N TRP A 138 -0.89 19.75 0.67
CA TRP A 138 0.23 20.21 1.50
C TRP A 138 -0.23 20.80 2.83
N LYS A 139 -1.36 21.52 2.82
CA LYS A 139 -2.00 22.06 4.02
C LYS A 139 -2.39 20.96 5.00
N ALA A 140 -2.96 19.86 4.52
CA ALA A 140 -3.32 18.73 5.37
C ALA A 140 -2.09 17.96 5.87
N VAL A 141 -1.06 17.79 5.04
CA VAL A 141 0.21 17.15 5.44
C VAL A 141 0.90 17.97 6.53
N SER A 142 1.02 19.28 6.36
CA SER A 142 1.69 20.18 7.32
C SER A 142 0.93 20.39 8.63
N GLN A 143 -0.40 20.26 8.64
CA GLN A 143 -1.25 20.44 9.83
C GLN A 143 -1.64 19.13 10.52
N GLY A 144 -1.37 17.98 9.90
CA GLY A 144 -1.70 16.65 10.41
C GLY A 144 -2.90 16.01 9.71
N ILE A 145 -2.64 14.85 9.10
CA ILE A 145 -3.56 14.11 8.22
C ILE A 145 -4.82 13.61 8.98
N LYS A 146 -4.73 13.43 10.31
CA LYS A 146 -5.80 12.84 11.13
C LYS A 146 -7.03 13.72 11.32
N ASN A 147 -6.97 15.01 11.00
CA ASN A 147 -7.92 15.98 11.52
C ASN A 147 -9.09 16.34 10.58
N LYS A 148 -9.15 15.84 9.34
CA LYS A 148 -10.21 16.21 8.38
C LYS A 148 -10.43 15.16 7.28
N LYS A 149 -11.69 14.88 6.93
CA LYS A 149 -12.04 14.15 5.69
C LYS A 149 -11.70 15.01 4.47
N MET A 150 -11.13 14.39 3.44
CA MET A 150 -10.80 15.08 2.19
C MET A 150 -12.08 15.60 1.52
N ASP A 151 -12.12 16.90 1.27
CA ASP A 151 -13.21 17.56 0.54
C ASP A 151 -12.81 17.82 -0.92
N THR A 152 -13.75 18.37 -1.70
CA THR A 152 -13.51 18.74 -3.11
C THR A 152 -12.43 19.81 -3.23
N ASP A 153 -12.37 20.75 -2.30
CA ASP A 153 -11.40 21.85 -2.30
C ASP A 153 -9.97 21.30 -2.11
N GLU A 154 -9.78 20.33 -1.22
CA GLU A 154 -8.49 19.66 -1.01
C GLU A 154 -8.01 18.92 -2.28
N LYS A 155 -8.93 18.37 -3.08
CA LYS A 155 -8.57 17.72 -4.36
C LYS A 155 -8.08 18.74 -5.40
N ASP A 156 -8.69 19.91 -5.44
CA ASP A 156 -8.30 20.96 -6.37
C ASP A 156 -6.97 21.60 -5.95
N GLU A 157 -6.75 21.82 -4.64
CA GLU A 157 -5.45 22.22 -4.08
C GLU A 157 -4.34 21.25 -4.50
N LEU A 158 -4.56 19.94 -4.36
CA LEU A 158 -3.63 18.89 -4.77
C LEU A 158 -3.27 18.98 -6.26
N ARG A 159 -4.28 19.12 -7.12
CA ARG A 159 -4.09 19.21 -8.58
C ARG A 159 -3.32 20.47 -8.98
N LEU A 160 -3.69 21.62 -8.43
CA LEU A 160 -3.04 22.90 -8.73
C LEU A 160 -1.59 22.92 -8.26
N TYR A 161 -1.32 22.37 -7.07
CA TYR A 161 0.03 22.25 -6.53
C TYR A 161 0.90 21.30 -7.35
N ALA A 162 0.36 20.15 -7.78
CA ALA A 162 1.09 19.26 -8.69
C ALA A 162 1.37 19.96 -10.03
N ALA A 163 0.40 20.65 -10.61
CA ALA A 163 0.53 21.35 -11.89
C ALA A 163 1.59 22.45 -11.87
N SER A 164 1.75 23.19 -10.76
CA SER A 164 2.77 24.24 -10.65
C SER A 164 4.20 23.71 -10.60
N LEU A 165 4.38 22.43 -10.26
CA LEU A 165 5.68 21.77 -10.14
C LEU A 165 6.06 20.94 -11.37
N ILE A 166 5.14 20.70 -12.31
CA ILE A 166 5.41 19.99 -13.59
C ILE A 166 6.64 20.56 -14.35
N PRO A 167 6.84 21.89 -14.45
CA PRO A 167 8.00 22.43 -15.15
C PRO A 167 9.34 21.99 -14.53
N GLN A 168 9.39 21.83 -13.21
CA GLN A 168 10.61 21.44 -12.47
C GLN A 168 10.91 19.94 -12.56
N ILE A 169 9.91 19.12 -12.90
CA ILE A 169 10.04 17.66 -13.05
C ILE A 169 10.52 17.28 -14.45
N SER A 170 10.30 18.16 -15.44
CA SER A 170 10.56 17.89 -16.86
C SER A 170 11.97 18.32 -17.32
N GLU A 171 12.76 18.92 -16.43
CA GLU A 171 14.16 19.29 -16.62
C GLU A 171 15.09 18.22 -16.04
#